data_AF-A0A559LFB9-F1
#
_entry.id   AF-A0A559LFB9-F1
#
_cell.length_a   1.000
_cell.length_b   1.000
_cell.length_c   1.000
_cell.angle_alpha   90.00
_cell.angle_beta   90.00
_cell.angle_gamma   90.00
#
_symmetry.space_group_name_H-M   'P 1'
#
loop_
_entity.id
_entity.type
_entity.pdbx_description
1 polymer ?
#
loop_
_entity_poly.entity_id
_entity_poly.type
_entity_poly.pdbx_seq_one_letter_code
_entity_poly.pdbx_strand_id
1 'polypeptide(L)'
;MPSYQNITFGVELELMTPLPDSYRMWRFISPSAASRFNMADLLAKRTSLPIAAQCCHPPDDRCTICATVPKDNQFSGDCVLQFPEILSCGEIVSERCFIFKTEFLELDHPLSKERMWDGVEITTPVFHSGELDSGLATMNTALTNLRQLDLQISADDSCGMHVHVGVETGMTILLAQKIATLVILLENTLLLRLVAPPRWKSGFSMPICENSSLAMDMDLHKSLEDPTTLNQHVPCMDAMKPGKWNNWYPQHIYKMLYGVWGSTILADLSLRLKKARVHRCGFAMSLRDHNVSVSDRGENLEGSPTTVEFRYSQMTFDHELLRNWTEILARIVVIAQADAEEFKSCVGKIISINGRDDKDVWKGLMMDVLGLGHRVPQWEEQLKRFEKGEYVSHLDEQLLLKSI
;
A
#
# COMPACT_ATOMS: atom_id res chain seq x y z
N MET A 1 13.78 -1.54 20.92
CA MET A 1 13.20 -1.44 19.57
C MET A 1 13.24 0.03 19.18
N PRO A 2 13.65 0.39 17.96
CA PRO A 2 13.50 1.77 17.49
C PRO A 2 12.04 2.19 17.57
N SER A 3 11.77 3.43 17.97
CA SER A 3 10.42 4.01 17.90
C SER A 3 9.98 4.13 16.42
N TYR A 4 8.68 4.24 16.12
CA TYR A 4 8.19 4.57 14.77
C TYR A 4 8.46 6.03 14.38
N GLN A 5 9.46 6.67 14.98
CA GLN A 5 9.82 8.07 14.77
C GLN A 5 10.03 8.36 13.28
N ASN A 6 9.62 9.57 12.88
CA ASN A 6 9.74 10.12 11.54
C ASN A 6 9.00 9.34 10.44
N ILE A 7 8.13 8.37 10.77
CA ILE A 7 7.31 7.67 9.77
C ILE A 7 6.03 8.46 9.49
N THR A 8 5.74 8.63 8.21
CA THR A 8 4.41 8.97 7.71
C THR A 8 3.83 7.79 6.93
N PHE A 9 2.52 7.63 6.94
CA PHE A 9 1.88 6.55 6.18
C PHE A 9 0.43 6.89 5.81
N GLY A 10 -0.09 6.16 4.83
CA GLY A 10 -1.50 6.19 4.45
C GLY A 10 -1.93 4.80 3.99
N VAL A 11 -3.23 4.55 4.03
CA VAL A 11 -3.84 3.29 3.60
C VAL A 11 -4.84 3.57 2.50
N GLU A 12 -4.87 2.72 1.48
CA GLU A 12 -5.88 2.72 0.43
C GLU A 12 -6.65 1.39 0.50
N LEU A 13 -7.98 1.47 0.46
CA LEU A 13 -8.88 0.34 0.55
C LEU A 13 -9.77 0.29 -0.68
N GLU A 14 -9.58 -0.72 -1.52
CA GLU A 14 -10.38 -0.94 -2.73
C GLU A 14 -11.61 -1.78 -2.41
N LEU A 15 -12.78 -1.38 -2.90
CA LEU A 15 -14.04 -2.09 -2.70
C LEU A 15 -15.05 -1.71 -3.79
N MET A 16 -16.25 -2.28 -3.72
CA MET A 16 -17.34 -1.96 -4.62
C MET A 16 -18.67 -1.78 -3.88
N THR A 17 -19.51 -0.89 -4.41
CA THR A 17 -20.84 -0.57 -3.87
C THR A 17 -21.80 -0.31 -5.04
N PRO A 18 -23.09 -0.67 -4.95
CA PRO A 18 -24.03 -0.38 -6.02
C PRO A 18 -24.36 1.11 -6.05
N LEU A 19 -24.85 1.56 -7.21
CA LEU A 19 -25.51 2.85 -7.30
C LEU A 19 -26.78 2.85 -6.42
N PRO A 20 -26.94 3.78 -5.47
CA PRO A 20 -28.11 3.82 -4.62
C PRO A 20 -29.35 4.24 -5.41
N ASP A 21 -30.49 3.65 -5.08
CA ASP A 21 -31.77 3.93 -5.75
C ASP A 21 -32.18 5.42 -5.67
N SER A 22 -31.80 6.11 -4.59
CA SER A 22 -32.02 7.55 -4.41
C SER A 22 -31.30 8.43 -5.45
N TYR A 23 -30.27 7.91 -6.12
CA TYR A 23 -29.50 8.61 -7.14
C TYR A 23 -29.82 8.13 -8.57
N ARG A 24 -30.97 7.49 -8.80
CA ARG A 24 -31.39 7.00 -10.13
C ARG A 24 -31.30 8.04 -11.26
N MET A 25 -31.54 9.33 -10.98
CA MET A 25 -31.38 10.41 -11.96
C MET A 25 -29.93 10.55 -12.45
N TRP A 26 -28.95 10.33 -11.57
CA TRP A 26 -27.53 10.45 -11.85
C TRP A 26 -26.94 9.21 -12.55
N ARG A 27 -27.73 8.13 -12.65
CA ARG A 27 -27.33 6.87 -13.32
C ARG A 27 -26.85 7.08 -14.75
N PHE A 28 -27.41 8.07 -15.45
CA PHE A 28 -27.09 8.35 -16.85
C PHE A 28 -26.02 9.43 -17.04
N ILE A 29 -25.56 10.05 -15.95
CA ILE A 29 -24.63 11.19 -15.97
C ILE A 29 -23.31 10.80 -15.33
N SER A 30 -23.34 10.33 -14.08
CA SER A 30 -22.14 10.00 -13.30
C SER A 30 -22.41 8.92 -12.24
N PRO A 31 -22.81 7.69 -12.65
CA PRO A 31 -23.18 6.62 -11.71
C PRO A 31 -22.07 6.33 -10.70
N SER A 32 -20.84 6.23 -11.18
CA SER A 32 -19.65 6.03 -10.35
C SER A 32 -19.46 7.12 -9.29
N ALA A 33 -19.67 8.39 -9.66
CA ALA A 33 -19.56 9.50 -8.72
C ALA A 33 -20.67 9.47 -7.66
N ALA A 34 -21.89 9.06 -8.04
CA ALA A 34 -23.01 8.92 -7.10
C ALA A 34 -22.79 7.78 -6.09
N SER A 35 -22.28 6.63 -6.54
CA SER A 35 -21.93 5.48 -5.68
C SER A 35 -20.92 5.88 -4.60
N ARG A 36 -19.83 6.56 -4.99
CA ARG A 36 -18.82 7.09 -4.05
C ARG A 36 -19.37 8.16 -3.13
N PHE A 37 -20.10 9.13 -3.69
CA PHE A 37 -20.66 10.23 -2.92
C PHE A 37 -21.55 9.73 -1.80
N ASN A 38 -22.43 8.78 -2.09
CA ASN A 38 -23.36 8.24 -1.11
C ASN A 38 -22.63 7.58 0.05
N MET A 39 -21.57 6.82 -0.23
CA MET A 39 -20.76 6.20 0.82
C MET A 39 -20.03 7.24 1.68
N ALA A 40 -19.41 8.24 1.04
CA ALA A 40 -18.72 9.34 1.73
C ALA A 40 -19.68 10.16 2.60
N ASP A 41 -20.86 10.52 2.08
CA ASP A 41 -21.88 11.32 2.77
C ASP A 41 -22.46 10.59 3.98
N LEU A 42 -22.74 9.30 3.85
CA LEU A 42 -23.22 8.49 4.98
C LEU A 42 -22.17 8.33 6.07
N LEU A 43 -20.89 8.14 5.71
CA LEU A 43 -19.82 8.07 6.69
C LEU A 43 -19.58 9.44 7.37
N ALA A 44 -19.62 10.53 6.60
CA ALA A 44 -19.51 11.89 7.14
C ALA A 44 -20.59 12.13 8.21
N LYS A 45 -21.86 11.83 7.90
CA LYS A 45 -22.99 12.01 8.83
C LYS A 45 -22.92 11.19 10.13
N ARG A 46 -22.09 10.14 10.19
CA ARG A 46 -21.99 9.25 11.36
C ARG A 46 -20.72 9.44 12.18
N THR A 47 -19.73 10.15 11.65
CA THR A 47 -18.43 10.31 12.30
C THR A 47 -18.11 11.79 12.47
N SER A 48 -17.04 12.10 13.19
CA SER A 48 -16.41 13.42 13.17
C SER A 48 -15.14 13.44 12.31
N LEU A 49 -14.92 12.38 11.51
CA LEU A 49 -13.71 12.25 10.69
C LEU A 49 -13.75 13.26 9.54
N PRO A 50 -12.59 13.74 9.07
CA PRO A 50 -12.51 14.55 7.88
C PRO A 50 -12.78 13.67 6.65
N ILE A 51 -13.87 13.95 5.91
CA ILE A 51 -14.31 13.14 4.77
C ILE A 51 -14.44 14.03 3.53
N ALA A 52 -13.89 13.55 2.42
CA ALA A 52 -14.04 14.15 1.11
C ALA A 52 -14.30 13.08 0.04
N ALA A 53 -14.80 13.51 -1.12
CA ALA A 53 -15.02 12.66 -2.28
C ALA A 53 -14.45 13.31 -3.54
N GLN A 54 -13.82 12.51 -4.40
CA GLN A 54 -13.22 12.98 -5.63
C GLN A 54 -14.27 13.06 -6.76
N CYS A 55 -14.36 14.24 -7.38
CA CYS A 55 -15.14 14.47 -8.59
C CYS A 55 -14.50 13.77 -9.80
N CYS A 56 -15.35 13.28 -10.70
CA CYS A 56 -14.91 12.74 -11.97
C CYS A 56 -15.91 13.20 -13.05
N HIS A 57 -15.54 14.20 -13.82
CA HIS A 57 -16.30 14.74 -14.94
C HIS A 57 -15.40 15.57 -15.87
N PRO A 58 -15.82 15.82 -17.13
CA PRO A 58 -15.17 16.79 -18.00
C PRO A 58 -15.14 18.21 -17.40
N PRO A 59 -14.18 19.08 -17.80
CA PRO A 59 -14.03 20.42 -17.23
C PRO A 59 -15.29 21.31 -17.26
N ASP A 60 -16.11 21.17 -18.31
CA ASP A 60 -17.31 21.99 -18.52
C ASP A 60 -18.61 21.33 -18.00
N ASP A 61 -18.48 20.21 -17.29
CA ASP A 61 -19.63 19.41 -16.81
C ASP A 61 -19.68 19.36 -15.27
N ARG A 62 -20.69 18.69 -14.72
CA ARG A 62 -20.83 18.43 -13.28
C ARG A 62 -21.21 16.98 -13.01
N CYS A 63 -20.61 16.41 -11.98
CA CYS A 63 -21.05 15.14 -11.42
C CYS A 63 -21.92 15.34 -10.17
N THR A 64 -22.50 14.24 -9.69
CA THR A 64 -23.31 14.20 -8.46
C THR A 64 -22.64 14.89 -7.26
N ILE A 65 -21.32 14.73 -7.13
CA ILE A 65 -20.53 15.27 -6.00
C ILE A 65 -20.47 16.80 -6.06
N CYS A 66 -19.88 17.39 -7.10
CA CYS A 66 -19.71 18.86 -7.20
C CYS A 66 -21.03 19.61 -7.44
N ALA A 67 -22.08 18.92 -7.89
CA ALA A 67 -23.42 19.49 -7.96
C ALA A 67 -24.08 19.62 -6.58
N THR A 68 -23.72 18.75 -5.62
CA THR A 68 -24.34 18.69 -4.30
C THR A 68 -23.54 19.45 -3.23
N VAL A 69 -22.21 19.41 -3.30
CA VAL A 69 -21.34 20.04 -2.30
C VAL A 69 -21.24 21.56 -2.54
N PRO A 70 -21.36 22.42 -1.51
CA PRO A 70 -21.21 23.88 -1.66
C PRO A 70 -19.88 24.27 -2.30
N LYS A 71 -19.87 25.33 -3.11
CA LYS A 71 -18.66 25.78 -3.84
C LYS A 71 -17.46 26.05 -2.93
N ASP A 72 -17.71 26.57 -1.74
CA ASP A 72 -16.64 26.89 -0.77
C ASP A 72 -15.94 25.64 -0.22
N ASN A 73 -16.51 24.44 -0.45
CA ASN A 73 -15.96 23.16 -0.05
C ASN A 73 -15.38 22.37 -1.25
N GLN A 74 -15.17 23.01 -2.40
CA GLN A 74 -14.63 22.37 -3.61
C GLN A 74 -13.17 22.79 -3.85
N PHE A 75 -12.26 21.82 -3.90
CA PHE A 75 -10.81 22.01 -3.97
C PHE A 75 -10.22 21.16 -5.10
N SER A 76 -9.98 21.76 -6.27
CA SER A 76 -9.22 21.15 -7.39
C SER A 76 -9.54 19.68 -7.68
N GLY A 77 -10.82 19.34 -7.79
CA GLY A 77 -11.29 17.97 -8.07
C GLY A 77 -11.75 17.19 -6.85
N ASP A 78 -11.44 17.63 -5.63
CA ASP A 78 -11.94 17.04 -4.40
C ASP A 78 -13.04 17.91 -3.77
N CYS A 79 -14.05 17.28 -3.20
CA CYS A 79 -15.14 17.97 -2.51
C CYS A 79 -15.19 17.51 -1.06
N VAL A 80 -15.11 18.46 -0.13
CA VAL A 80 -15.07 18.21 1.31
C VAL A 80 -16.49 18.18 1.86
N LEU A 81 -16.90 17.01 2.37
CA LEU A 81 -18.23 16.81 2.94
C LEU A 81 -18.24 17.14 4.42
N GLN A 82 -17.15 16.81 5.11
CA GLN A 82 -16.97 17.08 6.52
C GLN A 82 -15.52 17.37 6.83
N PHE A 83 -15.28 18.44 7.56
CA PHE A 83 -13.99 18.74 8.14
C PHE A 83 -14.20 19.42 9.49
N PRO A 84 -13.48 19.02 10.56
CA PRO A 84 -13.66 19.61 11.89
C PRO A 84 -13.19 21.07 11.96
N GLU A 85 -12.38 21.51 11.00
CA GLU A 85 -11.78 22.84 10.92
C GLU A 85 -12.10 23.52 9.57
N ILE A 86 -11.82 24.81 9.45
CA ILE A 86 -11.89 25.48 8.15
C ILE A 86 -10.59 25.18 7.41
N LEU A 87 -10.68 24.50 6.26
CA LEU A 87 -9.53 24.33 5.38
C LEU A 87 -9.18 25.68 4.76
N SER A 88 -7.90 26.03 4.84
CA SER A 88 -7.34 27.24 4.25
C SER A 88 -7.00 27.04 2.77
N CYS A 89 -6.96 28.13 2.01
CA CYS A 89 -6.57 28.09 0.60
C CYS A 89 -5.13 27.58 0.47
N GLY A 90 -4.93 26.46 -0.23
CA GLY A 90 -3.63 25.84 -0.47
C GLY A 90 -3.38 24.52 0.28
N GLU A 91 -4.27 24.11 1.19
CA GLU A 91 -4.18 22.79 1.82
C GLU A 91 -4.49 21.66 0.84
N ILE A 92 -3.71 20.58 0.94
CA ILE A 92 -3.86 19.39 0.11
C ILE A 92 -4.89 18.46 0.79
N VAL A 93 -6.11 18.44 0.25
CA VAL A 93 -7.23 17.65 0.83
C VAL A 93 -6.86 16.18 1.03
N SER A 94 -6.08 15.59 0.10
CA SER A 94 -5.65 14.19 0.16
C SER A 94 -4.67 13.86 1.29
N GLU A 95 -4.13 14.86 1.97
CA GLU A 95 -3.28 14.66 3.15
C GLU A 95 -4.06 14.74 4.45
N ARG A 96 -5.27 15.33 4.42
CA ARG A 96 -6.04 15.63 5.63
C ARG A 96 -7.38 14.92 5.74
N CYS A 97 -7.90 14.39 4.64
CA CYS A 97 -9.21 13.73 4.60
C CYS A 97 -9.09 12.24 4.29
N PHE A 98 -10.08 11.48 4.77
CA PHE A 98 -10.44 10.26 4.07
C PHE A 98 -11.09 10.64 2.75
N ILE A 99 -10.46 10.27 1.62
CA ILE A 99 -10.98 10.56 0.29
C ILE A 99 -11.53 9.29 -0.36
N PHE A 100 -12.78 9.39 -0.83
CA PHE A 100 -13.43 8.40 -1.67
C PHE A 100 -13.16 8.69 -3.15
N LYS A 101 -12.38 7.83 -3.82
CA LYS A 101 -11.96 7.96 -5.21
C LYS A 101 -12.51 6.83 -6.08
N THR A 102 -12.47 7.04 -7.39
CA THR A 102 -12.81 6.01 -8.37
C THR A 102 -11.77 4.91 -8.32
N GLU A 103 -12.20 3.64 -8.26
CA GLU A 103 -11.31 2.50 -8.42
C GLU A 103 -11.63 1.73 -9.71
N PHE A 104 -10.58 1.22 -10.36
CA PHE A 104 -10.71 0.31 -11.48
C PHE A 104 -10.77 -1.13 -10.96
N LEU A 105 -11.97 -1.71 -10.96
CA LEU A 105 -12.14 -3.13 -10.66
C LEU A 105 -11.68 -3.99 -11.83
N GLU A 106 -11.17 -5.20 -11.54
CA GLU A 106 -10.86 -6.18 -12.57
C GLU A 106 -12.16 -6.61 -13.29
N LEU A 107 -12.40 -6.05 -14.47
CA LEU A 107 -13.62 -6.28 -15.25
C LEU A 107 -13.85 -7.74 -15.60
N ASP A 108 -12.77 -8.53 -15.68
CA ASP A 108 -12.86 -9.95 -16.00
C ASP A 108 -13.19 -10.85 -14.80
N HIS A 109 -13.10 -10.32 -13.57
CA HIS A 109 -13.39 -11.06 -12.35
C HIS A 109 -14.89 -11.45 -12.29
N PRO A 110 -15.24 -12.69 -11.91
CA PRO A 110 -16.62 -13.17 -11.93
C PRO A 110 -17.59 -12.29 -11.14
N LEU A 111 -17.17 -11.81 -9.96
CA LEU A 111 -18.04 -10.99 -9.10
C LEU A 111 -18.30 -9.61 -9.72
N SER A 112 -17.26 -8.98 -10.28
CA SER A 112 -17.37 -7.70 -11.00
C SER A 112 -18.34 -7.81 -12.19
N LYS A 113 -18.28 -8.92 -12.96
CA LYS A 113 -19.19 -9.19 -14.08
C LYS A 113 -20.63 -9.41 -13.64
N GLU A 114 -20.83 -10.16 -12.56
CA GLU A 114 -22.16 -10.46 -12.03
C GLU A 114 -22.84 -9.20 -11.49
N ARG A 115 -22.11 -8.41 -10.69
CA ARG A 115 -22.68 -7.27 -9.97
C ARG A 115 -22.77 -6.02 -10.82
N MET A 116 -21.77 -5.77 -11.66
CA MET A 116 -21.60 -4.50 -12.37
C MET A 116 -21.67 -3.28 -11.43
N TRP A 117 -21.09 -3.41 -10.25
CA TRP A 117 -21.02 -2.33 -9.27
C TRP A 117 -19.84 -1.40 -9.54
N ASP A 118 -19.91 -0.18 -9.01
CA ASP A 118 -18.85 0.79 -9.15
C ASP A 118 -17.71 0.51 -8.16
N GLY A 119 -16.48 0.63 -8.65
CA GLY A 119 -15.27 0.59 -7.83
C GLY A 119 -15.08 1.88 -7.04
N VAL A 120 -14.71 1.71 -5.77
CA VAL A 120 -14.43 2.79 -4.83
C VAL A 120 -13.13 2.49 -4.11
N GLU A 121 -12.22 3.46 -4.11
CA GLU A 121 -11.02 3.46 -3.27
C GLU A 121 -11.25 4.43 -2.11
N ILE A 122 -11.04 3.98 -0.88
CA ILE A 122 -10.99 4.86 0.30
C ILE A 122 -9.53 5.06 0.65
N THR A 123 -9.04 6.28 0.52
CA THR A 123 -7.69 6.66 0.95
C THR A 123 -7.74 7.42 2.25
N THR A 124 -6.84 7.11 3.18
CA THR A 124 -6.74 7.80 4.47
C THR A 124 -6.07 9.17 4.32
N PRO A 125 -6.22 10.07 5.31
CA PRO A 125 -5.25 11.15 5.47
C PRO A 125 -3.83 10.59 5.67
N VAL A 126 -2.83 11.48 5.59
CA VAL A 126 -1.45 11.13 5.97
C VAL A 126 -1.39 11.05 7.48
N PHE A 127 -1.13 9.84 7.98
CA PHE A 127 -0.90 9.57 9.38
C PHE A 127 0.58 9.70 9.75
N HIS A 128 0.82 10.00 11.02
CA HIS A 128 2.15 10.03 11.63
C HIS A 128 2.31 8.90 12.64
N SER A 129 3.53 8.71 13.12
CA SER A 129 3.90 7.70 14.13
C SER A 129 2.92 7.55 15.32
N GLY A 130 2.34 8.65 15.81
CA GLY A 130 1.36 8.61 16.91
C GLY A 130 0.10 7.79 16.61
N GLU A 131 -0.29 7.66 15.34
CA GLU A 131 -1.40 6.81 14.93
C GLU A 131 -1.04 5.31 15.04
N LEU A 132 0.22 4.93 14.77
CA LEU A 132 0.69 3.56 15.02
C LEU A 132 0.72 3.24 16.51
N ASP A 133 1.18 4.19 17.33
CA ASP A 133 1.24 4.05 18.79
C ASP A 133 -0.16 3.94 19.42
N SER A 134 -1.16 4.62 18.85
CA SER A 134 -2.57 4.51 19.26
C SER A 134 -3.25 3.23 18.76
N GLY A 135 -2.56 2.43 17.93
CA GLY A 135 -3.08 1.22 17.33
C GLY A 135 -4.02 1.46 16.15
N LEU A 136 -3.84 2.55 15.41
CA LEU A 136 -4.68 3.01 14.29
C LEU A 136 -6.12 3.33 14.68
N ALA A 137 -6.30 4.06 15.80
CA ALA A 137 -7.61 4.38 16.36
C ALA A 137 -8.54 5.14 15.38
N THR A 138 -7.98 6.02 14.55
CA THR A 138 -8.71 6.76 13.51
C THR A 138 -9.23 5.80 12.45
N MET A 139 -8.40 4.85 12.02
CA MET A 139 -8.81 3.81 11.07
C MET A 139 -9.87 2.87 11.66
N ASN A 140 -9.73 2.50 12.94
CA ASN A 140 -10.73 1.68 13.63
C ASN A 140 -12.11 2.37 13.65
N THR A 141 -12.12 3.68 13.91
CA THR A 141 -13.33 4.51 13.89
C THR A 141 -13.96 4.48 12.49
N ALA A 142 -13.16 4.66 11.43
CA ALA A 142 -13.65 4.60 10.05
C ALA A 142 -14.25 3.22 9.73
N LEU A 143 -13.52 2.12 9.95
CA LEU A 143 -14.00 0.75 9.66
C LEU A 143 -15.25 0.37 10.46
N THR A 144 -15.29 0.73 11.74
CA THR A 144 -16.46 0.44 12.59
C THR A 144 -17.70 1.14 12.07
N ASN A 145 -17.58 2.42 11.69
CA ASN A 145 -18.71 3.17 11.15
C ASN A 145 -19.10 2.71 9.74
N LEU A 146 -18.13 2.32 8.90
CA LEU A 146 -18.39 1.72 7.58
C LEU A 146 -19.24 0.45 7.69
N ARG A 147 -18.94 -0.42 8.67
CA ARG A 147 -19.70 -1.66 8.93
C ARG A 147 -21.09 -1.44 9.50
N GLN A 148 -21.39 -0.23 9.97
CA GLN A 148 -22.71 0.16 10.48
C GLN A 148 -23.52 0.97 9.46
N LEU A 149 -22.97 1.21 8.27
CA LEU A 149 -23.72 1.82 7.19
C LEU A 149 -24.74 0.81 6.68
N ASP A 150 -25.96 1.29 6.44
CA ASP A 150 -26.98 0.54 5.72
C ASP A 150 -26.68 0.62 4.22
N LEU A 151 -25.55 0.04 3.83
CA LEU A 151 -25.04 0.00 2.47
C LEU A 151 -24.60 -1.41 2.10
N GLN A 152 -24.90 -1.78 0.88
CA GLN A 152 -24.33 -2.98 0.30
C GLN A 152 -22.89 -2.68 -0.13
N ILE A 153 -21.93 -3.19 0.63
CA ILE A 153 -20.50 -3.09 0.33
C ILE A 153 -19.99 -4.49 0.04
N SER A 154 -19.11 -4.62 -0.95
CA SER A 154 -18.49 -5.88 -1.35
C SER A 154 -17.04 -5.65 -1.69
N ALA A 155 -16.26 -6.72 -1.62
CA ALA A 155 -14.90 -6.78 -2.13
C ALA A 155 -14.61 -8.23 -2.55
N ASP A 156 -13.74 -8.39 -3.53
CA ASP A 156 -13.22 -9.70 -3.92
C ASP A 156 -11.71 -9.77 -3.76
N ASP A 157 -11.09 -10.83 -4.27
CA ASP A 157 -9.66 -11.05 -4.15
C ASP A 157 -8.80 -10.18 -5.09
N SER A 158 -9.42 -9.50 -6.06
CA SER A 158 -8.78 -8.45 -6.86
C SER A 158 -8.63 -7.15 -6.06
N CYS A 159 -9.60 -6.84 -5.18
CA CYS A 159 -9.57 -5.66 -4.31
C CYS A 159 -8.40 -5.70 -3.31
N GLY A 160 -7.57 -4.67 -3.33
CA GLY A 160 -6.38 -4.49 -2.50
C GLY A 160 -6.57 -3.63 -1.26
N MET A 161 -5.65 -3.84 -0.32
CA MET A 161 -5.31 -2.86 0.71
C MET A 161 -3.87 -2.41 0.45
N HIS A 162 -3.70 -1.19 -0.05
CA HIS A 162 -2.38 -0.61 -0.25
C HIS A 162 -1.94 0.17 0.99
N VAL A 163 -0.65 0.12 1.30
CA VAL A 163 -0.07 0.95 2.36
C VAL A 163 1.07 1.75 1.77
N HIS A 164 0.95 3.06 1.89
CA HIS A 164 2.00 4.01 1.56
C HIS A 164 2.80 4.30 2.82
N VAL A 165 4.12 4.22 2.75
CA VAL A 165 5.01 4.59 3.85
C VAL A 165 6.05 5.58 3.34
N GLY A 166 6.16 6.70 4.03
CA GLY A 166 7.16 7.74 3.80
C GLY A 166 7.91 8.07 5.09
N VAL A 167 8.76 9.09 5.01
CA VAL A 167 9.43 9.67 6.18
C VAL A 167 9.25 11.19 6.19
N GLU A 168 9.19 11.77 7.39
CA GLU A 168 8.97 13.22 7.58
C GLU A 168 10.09 14.07 6.95
N THR A 169 11.31 13.54 6.89
CA THR A 169 12.47 14.20 6.25
C THR A 169 12.46 14.10 4.73
N GLY A 170 11.49 13.40 4.13
CA GLY A 170 11.45 13.08 2.71
C GLY A 170 12.30 11.88 2.31
N MET A 171 11.94 11.26 1.19
CA MET A 171 12.60 10.06 0.69
C MET A 171 13.93 10.41 0.01
N THR A 172 14.98 9.65 0.34
CA THR A 172 16.27 9.72 -0.36
C THR A 172 16.52 8.44 -1.14
N ILE A 173 17.41 8.48 -2.14
CA ILE A 173 17.79 7.30 -2.90
C ILE A 173 18.40 6.23 -1.99
N LEU A 174 19.22 6.63 -1.02
CA LEU A 174 19.84 5.70 -0.09
C LEU A 174 18.77 4.98 0.77
N LEU A 175 17.78 5.72 1.27
CA LEU A 175 16.68 5.14 2.02
C LEU A 175 15.86 4.19 1.12
N ALA A 176 15.52 4.61 -0.10
CA ALA A 176 14.77 3.78 -1.05
C ALA A 176 15.51 2.49 -1.43
N GLN A 177 16.84 2.54 -1.61
CA GLN A 177 17.69 1.38 -1.86
C GLN A 177 17.67 0.40 -0.67
N LYS A 178 17.77 0.92 0.55
CA LYS A 178 17.67 0.12 1.78
C LYS A 178 16.29 -0.53 1.93
N ILE A 179 15.20 0.21 1.69
CA ILE A 179 13.84 -0.34 1.73
C ILE A 179 13.67 -1.44 0.67
N ALA A 180 14.03 -1.17 -0.59
CA ALA A 180 13.92 -2.15 -1.67
C ALA A 180 14.75 -3.41 -1.39
N THR A 181 15.94 -3.26 -0.78
CA THR A 181 16.76 -4.39 -0.32
C THR A 181 16.01 -5.26 0.70
N LEU A 182 15.38 -4.66 1.71
CA LEU A 182 14.60 -5.39 2.70
C LEU A 182 13.39 -6.08 2.05
N VAL A 183 12.68 -5.42 1.14
CA VAL A 183 11.53 -6.01 0.45
C VAL A 183 11.95 -7.23 -0.36
N ILE A 184 13.02 -7.14 -1.17
CA ILE A 184 13.54 -8.28 -1.94
C ILE A 184 13.85 -9.48 -1.04
N LEU A 185 14.45 -9.23 0.14
CA LEU A 185 14.83 -10.31 1.05
C LEU A 185 13.65 -10.87 1.87
N LEU A 186 12.58 -10.11 2.06
CA LEU A 186 11.41 -10.50 2.86
C LEU A 186 10.22 -10.97 2.01
N GLU A 187 10.23 -10.74 0.71
CA GLU A 187 9.05 -10.93 -0.16
C GLU A 187 8.49 -12.35 -0.07
N ASN A 188 9.32 -13.36 -0.36
CA ASN A 188 8.87 -14.75 -0.43
C ASN A 188 8.60 -15.40 0.93
N THR A 189 9.37 -15.02 1.96
CA THR A 189 9.36 -15.70 3.25
C THR A 189 8.49 -15.02 4.31
N LEU A 190 8.17 -13.73 4.13
CA LEU A 190 7.34 -12.98 5.05
C LEU A 190 6.15 -12.33 4.35
N LEU A 191 6.37 -11.46 3.36
CA LEU A 191 5.30 -10.62 2.81
C LEU A 191 4.24 -11.45 2.09
N LEU A 192 4.65 -12.28 1.12
CA LEU A 192 3.74 -13.17 0.40
C LEU A 192 3.15 -14.23 1.32
N ARG A 193 3.93 -14.70 2.31
CA ARG A 193 3.45 -15.72 3.27
C ARG A 193 2.23 -15.24 4.07
N LEU A 194 2.17 -13.95 4.38
CA LEU A 194 1.16 -13.33 5.26
C LEU A 194 -0.03 -12.70 4.51
N VAL A 195 -0.07 -12.76 3.18
CA VAL A 195 -1.22 -12.30 2.38
C VAL A 195 -2.01 -13.48 1.81
N ALA A 196 -3.25 -13.22 1.41
CA ALA A 196 -4.13 -14.24 0.86
C ALA A 196 -3.56 -14.85 -0.43
N PRO A 197 -3.64 -16.19 -0.62
CA PRO A 197 -3.06 -16.87 -1.79
C PRO A 197 -3.42 -16.32 -3.18
N PRO A 198 -4.66 -15.83 -3.44
CA PRO A 198 -4.97 -15.23 -4.74
C PRO A 198 -4.08 -14.02 -5.09
N ARG A 199 -3.63 -13.25 -4.08
CA ARG A 199 -2.78 -12.08 -4.26
C ARG A 199 -1.39 -12.41 -4.80
N TRP A 200 -0.93 -13.65 -4.64
CA TRP A 200 0.41 -14.06 -5.09
C TRP A 200 0.54 -14.04 -6.61
N LYS A 201 -0.58 -14.14 -7.33
CA LYS A 201 -0.63 -14.20 -8.80
C LYS A 201 -1.45 -13.08 -9.43
N SER A 202 -2.01 -12.18 -8.61
CA SER A 202 -2.81 -11.06 -9.11
C SER A 202 -1.97 -10.15 -9.99
N GLY A 203 -2.54 -9.75 -11.13
CA GLY A 203 -1.92 -8.79 -12.04
C GLY A 203 -1.68 -7.42 -11.39
N PHE A 204 -2.41 -7.11 -10.33
CA PHE A 204 -2.33 -5.87 -9.58
C PHE A 204 -1.31 -5.93 -8.44
N SER A 205 -0.79 -7.10 -8.06
CA SER A 205 0.14 -7.25 -6.93
C SER A 205 1.29 -8.24 -7.20
N MET A 206 1.74 -8.34 -8.45
CA MET A 206 2.77 -9.30 -8.86
C MET A 206 4.08 -9.15 -8.04
N PRO A 207 4.70 -10.25 -7.58
CA PRO A 207 5.97 -10.20 -6.83
C PRO A 207 7.09 -9.48 -7.59
N ILE A 208 7.86 -8.61 -6.92
CA ILE A 208 8.98 -7.90 -7.53
C ILE A 208 10.14 -8.82 -7.85
N CYS A 209 10.38 -9.87 -7.06
CA CYS A 209 11.44 -10.87 -7.28
C CYS A 209 11.21 -11.73 -8.51
N GLU A 210 10.01 -11.69 -9.09
CA GLU A 210 9.68 -12.46 -10.29
C GLU A 210 9.32 -11.55 -11.47
N ASN A 211 8.68 -10.41 -11.22
CA ASN A 211 8.01 -9.63 -12.28
C ASN A 211 8.55 -8.23 -12.49
N SER A 212 9.37 -7.69 -11.60
CA SER A 212 9.97 -6.36 -11.82
C SER A 212 11.01 -6.39 -12.92
N SER A 213 11.32 -5.24 -13.51
CA SER A 213 12.47 -5.11 -14.43
C SER A 213 13.79 -5.48 -13.75
N LEU A 214 13.93 -5.36 -12.42
CA LEU A 214 15.10 -5.89 -11.70
C LEU A 214 15.22 -7.41 -11.81
N ALA A 215 14.10 -8.13 -11.83
CA ALA A 215 14.09 -9.59 -11.94
C ALA A 215 14.19 -10.04 -13.41
N MET A 216 13.51 -9.34 -14.33
CA MET A 216 13.38 -9.76 -15.73
C MET A 216 14.50 -9.24 -16.64
N ASP A 217 15.00 -8.01 -16.42
CA ASP A 217 15.92 -7.32 -17.33
C ASP A 217 17.36 -7.29 -16.77
N MET A 218 17.81 -8.40 -16.21
CA MET A 218 19.08 -8.51 -15.49
C MET A 218 20.31 -8.09 -16.32
N ASP A 219 20.28 -8.34 -17.63
CA ASP A 219 21.36 -7.96 -18.54
C ASP A 219 21.42 -6.44 -18.79
N LEU A 220 20.37 -5.70 -18.41
CA LEU A 220 20.30 -4.23 -18.47
C LEU A 220 20.68 -3.56 -17.15
N HIS A 221 21.17 -4.34 -16.17
CA HIS A 221 21.70 -3.78 -14.93
C HIS A 221 22.98 -3.02 -15.24
N LYS A 222 23.05 -1.76 -14.80
CA LYS A 222 24.28 -0.98 -14.90
C LYS A 222 25.30 -1.59 -13.94
N SER A 223 26.54 -1.76 -14.40
CA SER A 223 27.64 -2.07 -13.50
C SER A 223 27.76 -0.97 -12.45
N LEU A 224 27.92 -1.34 -11.17
CA LEU A 224 28.33 -0.39 -10.14
C LEU A 224 29.77 0.00 -10.45
N GLU A 225 30.00 1.29 -10.70
CA GLU A 225 31.35 1.83 -10.85
C GLU A 225 32.18 1.59 -9.58
N ASP A 226 31.52 1.68 -8.41
CA ASP A 226 32.09 1.33 -7.12
C ASP A 226 31.08 0.52 -6.28
N PRO A 227 31.32 -0.79 -6.04
CA PRO A 227 30.45 -1.60 -5.21
C PRO A 227 30.60 -1.32 -3.70
N THR A 228 31.47 -0.38 -3.29
CA THR A 228 31.72 -0.06 -1.88
C THR A 228 30.42 0.31 -1.16
N THR A 229 29.55 1.12 -1.77
CA THR A 229 28.27 1.50 -1.17
C THR A 229 27.35 0.30 -0.93
N LEU A 230 27.23 -0.63 -1.88
CA LEU A 230 26.52 -1.89 -1.69
C LEU A 230 27.15 -2.70 -0.55
N ASN A 231 28.47 -2.88 -0.59
CA ASN A 231 29.22 -3.70 0.36
C ASN A 231 29.21 -3.12 1.79
N GLN A 232 28.96 -1.82 1.97
CA GLN A 232 28.75 -1.21 3.28
C GLN A 232 27.41 -1.59 3.90
N HIS A 233 26.42 -2.00 3.09
CA HIS A 233 25.04 -2.19 3.53
C HIS A 233 24.51 -3.62 3.35
N VAL A 234 25.11 -4.39 2.44
CA VAL A 234 24.66 -5.73 2.08
C VAL A 234 25.84 -6.70 2.25
N PRO A 235 25.65 -7.85 2.93
CA PRO A 235 26.64 -8.92 2.97
C PRO A 235 27.01 -9.41 1.57
N CYS A 236 28.22 -9.95 1.41
CA CYS A 236 28.66 -10.51 0.13
C CYS A 236 27.75 -11.68 -0.31
N MET A 237 27.77 -11.98 -1.61
CA MET A 237 26.97 -13.05 -2.20
C MET A 237 27.19 -14.42 -1.52
N ASP A 238 28.40 -14.70 -1.05
CA ASP A 238 28.75 -15.97 -0.37
C ASP A 238 27.96 -16.20 0.93
N ALA A 239 27.43 -15.13 1.53
CA ALA A 239 26.53 -15.25 2.69
C ALA A 239 25.15 -15.82 2.31
N MET A 240 24.76 -15.75 1.03
CA MET A 240 23.46 -16.19 0.53
C MET A 240 23.52 -17.65 0.08
N LYS A 241 23.01 -18.55 0.91
CA LYS A 241 22.92 -19.98 0.56
C LYS A 241 21.69 -20.25 -0.32
N PRO A 242 21.77 -21.20 -1.27
CA PRO A 242 20.60 -21.68 -2.00
C PRO A 242 19.52 -22.21 -1.05
N GLY A 243 18.27 -21.88 -1.32
CA GLY A 243 17.11 -22.39 -0.59
C GLY A 243 15.79 -21.96 -1.22
N LYS A 244 14.66 -22.42 -0.66
CA LYS A 244 13.32 -22.08 -1.17
C LYS A 244 13.08 -20.58 -1.25
N TRP A 245 13.60 -19.81 -0.29
CA TRP A 245 13.42 -18.36 -0.22
C TRP A 245 13.97 -17.59 -1.44
N ASN A 246 15.02 -18.10 -2.08
CA ASN A 246 15.66 -17.52 -3.28
C ASN A 246 15.51 -18.41 -4.52
N ASN A 247 14.52 -19.31 -4.52
CA ASN A 247 14.30 -20.29 -5.59
C ASN A 247 15.55 -21.12 -5.95
N TRP A 248 16.46 -21.33 -5.00
CA TRP A 248 17.75 -22.00 -5.18
C TRP A 248 18.76 -21.25 -6.07
N TYR A 249 18.52 -19.97 -6.37
CA TYR A 249 19.38 -19.12 -7.20
C TYR A 249 19.82 -17.86 -6.45
N PRO A 250 20.69 -17.94 -5.43
CA PRO A 250 21.14 -16.78 -4.65
C PRO A 250 21.78 -15.69 -5.51
N GLN A 251 22.45 -16.06 -6.61
CA GLN A 251 23.01 -15.12 -7.59
C GLN A 251 21.94 -14.23 -8.24
N HIS A 252 20.71 -14.73 -8.39
CA HIS A 252 19.61 -13.94 -8.93
C HIS A 252 19.21 -12.84 -7.95
N ILE A 253 18.97 -13.19 -6.68
CA ILE A 253 18.69 -12.21 -5.63
C ILE A 253 19.82 -11.19 -5.50
N TYR A 254 21.08 -11.64 -5.47
CA TYR A 254 22.22 -10.73 -5.35
C TYR A 254 22.34 -9.76 -6.54
N LYS A 255 22.11 -10.23 -7.77
CA LYS A 255 22.09 -9.37 -8.96
C LYS A 255 20.93 -8.37 -8.96
N MET A 256 19.78 -8.71 -8.38
CA MET A 256 18.69 -7.76 -8.17
C MET A 256 19.11 -6.64 -7.21
N LEU A 257 19.73 -7.00 -6.08
CA LEU A 257 20.28 -6.01 -5.14
C LEU A 257 21.31 -5.13 -5.84
N TYR A 258 22.19 -5.70 -6.65
CA TYR A 258 23.13 -4.94 -7.46
C TYR A 258 22.43 -3.92 -8.38
N GLY A 259 21.29 -4.31 -8.99
CA GLY A 259 20.45 -3.42 -9.78
C GLY A 259 19.79 -2.29 -8.98
N VAL A 260 19.33 -2.58 -7.75
CA VAL A 260 18.79 -1.57 -6.81
C VAL A 260 19.84 -0.53 -6.47
N TRP A 261 21.02 -0.98 -6.05
CA TRP A 261 22.12 -0.10 -5.64
C TRP A 261 22.76 0.62 -6.83
N GLY A 262 22.51 0.17 -8.06
CA GLY A 262 22.93 0.84 -9.30
C GLY A 262 22.01 1.99 -9.73
N SER A 263 20.85 2.15 -9.10
CA SER A 263 20.00 3.33 -9.29
C SER A 263 20.53 4.50 -8.47
N THR A 264 20.85 5.60 -9.16
CA THR A 264 21.41 6.81 -8.53
C THR A 264 20.38 7.90 -8.24
N ILE A 265 19.14 7.74 -8.72
CA ILE A 265 18.01 8.66 -8.49
C ILE A 265 16.71 7.87 -8.29
N LEU A 266 15.76 8.44 -7.54
CA LEU A 266 14.47 7.80 -7.21
C LEU A 266 13.65 7.41 -8.44
N ALA A 267 13.69 8.23 -9.49
CA ALA A 267 12.96 7.97 -10.73
C ALA A 267 13.44 6.70 -11.45
N ASP A 268 14.76 6.45 -11.50
CA ASP A 268 15.32 5.24 -12.10
C ASP A 268 14.95 4.00 -11.27
N LEU A 269 15.07 4.08 -9.93
CA LEU A 269 14.68 2.97 -9.05
C LEU A 269 13.18 2.64 -9.20
N SER A 270 12.32 3.66 -9.22
CA SER A 270 10.87 3.50 -9.44
C SER A 270 10.55 2.77 -10.74
N LEU A 271 11.26 3.07 -11.83
CA LEU A 271 11.09 2.38 -13.12
C LEU A 271 11.54 0.93 -13.05
N ARG A 272 12.65 0.63 -12.37
CA ARG A 272 13.20 -0.72 -12.25
C ARG A 272 12.33 -1.65 -11.39
N LEU A 273 11.60 -1.10 -10.42
CA LEU A 273 10.67 -1.85 -9.58
C LEU A 273 9.37 -2.25 -10.31
N LYS A 274 9.10 -1.68 -11.50
CA LYS A 274 7.91 -1.99 -12.31
C LYS A 274 8.15 -3.14 -13.27
N LYS A 275 7.09 -3.88 -13.62
CA LYS A 275 7.09 -4.84 -14.72
C LYS A 275 7.14 -4.12 -16.06
N ALA A 276 8.08 -4.54 -16.91
CA ALA A 276 8.36 -3.90 -18.20
C ALA A 276 8.50 -2.38 -18.10
N ARG A 277 8.93 -1.87 -16.92
CA ARG A 277 9.00 -0.44 -16.57
C ARG A 277 7.69 0.35 -16.63
N VAL A 278 6.54 -0.32 -16.80
CA VAL A 278 5.22 0.32 -16.96
C VAL A 278 4.30 -0.01 -15.80
N HIS A 279 4.11 -1.29 -15.49
CA HIS A 279 3.09 -1.75 -14.54
C HIS A 279 3.67 -1.89 -13.13
N ARG A 280 2.95 -1.39 -12.12
CA ARG A 280 3.35 -1.54 -10.71
C ARG A 280 3.29 -3.02 -10.31
N CYS A 281 4.31 -3.46 -9.58
CA CYS A 281 4.35 -4.75 -8.89
C CYS A 281 3.75 -4.61 -7.48
N GLY A 282 3.86 -5.67 -6.67
CA GLY A 282 3.45 -5.69 -5.26
C GLY A 282 4.19 -4.69 -4.38
N PHE A 283 5.33 -4.17 -4.83
CA PHE A 283 6.04 -3.04 -4.24
C PHE A 283 6.37 -2.02 -5.32
N ALA A 284 6.12 -0.73 -5.03
CA ALA A 284 6.34 0.36 -5.95
C ALA A 284 6.79 1.64 -5.22
N MET A 285 7.23 2.64 -5.98
CA MET A 285 7.46 3.99 -5.48
C MET A 285 6.43 4.93 -6.07
N SER A 286 5.74 5.67 -5.19
CA SER A 286 4.82 6.73 -5.57
C SER A 286 5.59 8.05 -5.51
N LEU A 287 6.22 8.38 -6.64
CA LEU A 287 7.00 9.60 -6.80
C LEU A 287 6.10 10.82 -6.65
N ARG A 288 6.46 11.74 -5.76
CA ARG A 288 5.69 12.95 -5.45
C ARG A 288 6.62 14.15 -5.41
N ASP A 289 6.13 15.29 -5.88
CA ASP A 289 6.82 16.58 -5.77
C ASP A 289 5.79 17.64 -5.37
N HIS A 290 6.08 18.40 -4.32
CA HIS A 290 5.24 19.52 -3.89
C HIS A 290 5.59 20.83 -4.62
N ASN A 291 6.73 20.88 -5.33
CA ASN A 291 7.32 22.12 -5.84
C ASN A 291 7.37 22.23 -7.37
N VAL A 292 6.91 21.22 -8.13
CA VAL A 292 7.13 21.18 -9.59
C VAL A 292 5.90 20.67 -10.35
N SER A 293 5.64 21.29 -11.50
CA SER A 293 4.59 20.88 -12.45
C SER A 293 4.88 19.46 -12.99
N VAL A 294 3.81 18.69 -13.24
CA VAL A 294 3.81 17.29 -13.71
C VAL A 294 4.62 17.05 -15.00
N SER A 295 5.03 18.13 -15.69
CA SER A 295 5.84 18.15 -16.92
C SER A 295 7.32 17.81 -16.73
N ASP A 296 7.92 18.03 -15.56
CA ASP A 296 9.38 17.93 -15.37
C ASP A 296 9.82 16.62 -14.68
N ARG A 297 9.37 15.48 -15.24
CA ARG A 297 9.69 14.11 -14.74
C ARG A 297 11.15 13.67 -14.98
N GLY A 298 12.10 14.58 -14.79
CA GLY A 298 13.54 14.34 -14.79
C GLY A 298 14.25 14.94 -13.58
N GLU A 299 13.53 15.57 -12.66
CA GLU A 299 14.13 16.30 -11.53
C GLU A 299 14.59 15.40 -10.38
N ASN A 300 15.53 15.95 -9.61
CA ASN A 300 16.08 15.35 -8.42
C ASN A 300 15.03 15.35 -7.30
N LEU A 301 14.32 14.23 -7.13
CA LEU A 301 13.29 14.02 -6.11
C LEU A 301 13.87 13.74 -4.70
N GLU A 302 15.15 13.98 -4.48
CA GLU A 302 15.78 13.81 -3.15
C GLU A 302 15.10 14.67 -2.09
N GLY A 303 14.71 14.04 -0.98
CA GLY A 303 14.01 14.70 0.13
C GLY A 303 12.56 15.06 -0.20
N SER A 304 12.00 14.57 -1.31
CA SER A 304 10.60 14.82 -1.65
C SER A 304 9.64 13.97 -0.79
N PRO A 305 8.35 14.29 -0.73
CA PRO A 305 7.32 13.51 -0.03
C PRO A 305 7.02 12.14 -0.68
N THR A 306 7.91 11.65 -1.56
CA THR A 306 7.80 10.34 -2.20
C THR A 306 7.60 9.25 -1.15
N THR A 307 6.66 8.35 -1.41
CA THR A 307 6.39 7.18 -0.56
C THR A 307 6.79 5.90 -1.26
N VAL A 308 7.08 4.87 -0.49
CA VAL A 308 6.98 3.49 -0.99
C VAL A 308 5.56 2.97 -0.81
N GLU A 309 5.11 2.15 -1.73
CA GLU A 309 3.73 1.64 -1.80
C GLU A 309 3.77 0.11 -1.82
N PHE A 310 3.10 -0.50 -0.85
CA PHE A 310 2.97 -1.94 -0.71
C PHE A 310 1.57 -2.36 -1.12
N ARG A 311 1.48 -3.18 -2.17
CA ARG A 311 0.22 -3.56 -2.84
C ARG A 311 -0.12 -5.04 -2.66
N TYR A 312 0.61 -5.76 -1.80
CA TYR A 312 0.47 -7.21 -1.65
C TYR A 312 -0.86 -7.65 -1.04
N SER A 313 -1.34 -6.93 0.00
CA SER A 313 -2.49 -7.39 0.78
C SER A 313 -3.79 -7.27 0.01
N GLN A 314 -4.64 -8.28 0.18
CA GLN A 314 -6.06 -8.19 -0.10
C GLN A 314 -6.74 -7.14 0.78
N MET A 315 -7.86 -6.61 0.31
CA MET A 315 -8.75 -5.74 1.06
C MET A 315 -9.19 -6.38 2.38
N THR A 316 -9.48 -5.57 3.40
CA THR A 316 -10.03 -6.04 4.68
C THR A 316 -10.91 -4.99 5.35
N PHE A 317 -11.96 -5.44 6.04
CA PHE A 317 -12.74 -4.63 6.98
C PHE A 317 -12.38 -4.92 8.45
N ASP A 318 -11.40 -5.80 8.67
CA ASP A 318 -10.89 -6.19 9.98
C ASP A 318 -9.72 -5.28 10.37
N HIS A 319 -9.98 -4.48 11.42
CA HIS A 319 -9.02 -3.53 11.95
C HIS A 319 -7.74 -4.20 12.47
N GLU A 320 -7.84 -5.39 13.07
CA GLU A 320 -6.65 -6.09 13.59
C GLU A 320 -5.72 -6.51 12.45
N LEU A 321 -6.28 -7.06 11.37
CA LEU A 321 -5.50 -7.41 10.19
C LEU A 321 -4.85 -6.19 9.54
N LEU A 322 -5.62 -5.11 9.33
CA LEU A 322 -5.12 -3.86 8.75
C LEU A 322 -3.95 -3.31 9.58
N ARG A 323 -4.13 -3.25 10.91
CA ARG A 323 -3.11 -2.77 11.84
C ARG A 323 -1.85 -3.63 11.79
N ASN A 324 -1.99 -4.94 11.94
CA ASN A 324 -0.85 -5.85 11.97
C ASN A 324 -0.04 -5.79 10.67
N TRP A 325 -0.72 -5.65 9.53
CA TRP A 325 -0.06 -5.47 8.23
C TRP A 325 0.67 -4.13 8.14
N THR A 326 0.01 -3.03 8.51
CA THR A 326 0.61 -1.69 8.50
C THR A 326 1.85 -1.62 9.41
N GLU A 327 1.82 -2.24 10.59
CA GLU A 327 2.96 -2.31 11.52
C GLU A 327 4.16 -3.03 10.90
N ILE A 328 3.96 -4.13 10.14
CA ILE A 328 5.03 -4.83 9.42
C ILE A 328 5.70 -3.89 8.42
N LEU A 329 4.90 -3.22 7.61
CA LEU A 329 5.40 -2.37 6.51
C LEU A 329 6.11 -1.13 7.04
N ALA A 330 5.57 -0.50 8.09
CA ALA A 330 6.23 0.58 8.79
C ALA A 330 7.57 0.12 9.40
N ARG A 331 7.65 -1.09 9.97
CA ARG A 331 8.91 -1.63 10.52
C ARG A 331 9.99 -1.83 9.46
N ILE A 332 9.63 -2.22 8.24
CA ILE A 332 10.58 -2.31 7.13
C ILE A 332 11.24 -0.95 6.88
N VAL A 333 10.44 0.13 6.83
CA VAL A 333 10.97 1.49 6.61
C VAL A 333 11.77 1.99 7.81
N VAL A 334 11.35 1.68 9.04
CA VAL A 334 12.13 1.99 10.26
C VAL A 334 13.50 1.34 10.23
N ILE A 335 13.60 0.06 9.87
CA ILE A 335 14.89 -0.65 9.76
C ILE A 335 15.77 -0.02 8.69
N ALA A 336 15.18 0.41 7.56
CA ALA A 336 15.92 1.06 6.48
C ALA A 336 16.51 2.43 6.88
N GLN A 337 16.03 3.07 7.96
CA GLN A 337 16.60 4.31 8.48
C GLN A 337 17.87 4.11 9.34
N ALA A 338 18.19 2.87 9.71
CA ALA A 338 19.38 2.56 10.50
C ALA A 338 20.67 2.97 9.77
N ASP A 339 21.76 3.19 10.53
CA ASP A 339 23.06 3.45 9.93
C ASP A 339 23.58 2.25 9.11
N ALA A 340 24.70 2.42 8.42
CA ALA A 340 25.22 1.40 7.52
C ALA A 340 25.55 0.07 8.24
N GLU A 341 26.14 0.13 9.43
CA GLU A 341 26.56 -1.05 10.18
C GLU A 341 25.36 -1.80 10.75
N GLU A 342 24.43 -1.08 11.38
CA GLU A 342 23.19 -1.63 11.92
C GLU A 342 22.33 -2.25 10.82
N PHE A 343 22.17 -1.53 9.69
CA PHE A 343 21.42 -2.02 8.54
C PHE A 343 22.06 -3.29 7.97
N LYS A 344 23.38 -3.32 7.76
CA LYS A 344 24.08 -4.50 7.23
C LYS A 344 23.98 -5.70 8.16
N SER A 345 24.07 -5.48 9.47
CA SER A 345 23.86 -6.51 10.48
C SER A 345 22.44 -7.08 10.38
N CYS A 346 21.44 -6.21 10.24
CA CYS A 346 20.05 -6.62 10.05
C CYS A 346 19.84 -7.43 8.76
N VAL A 347 20.40 -6.97 7.63
CA VAL A 347 20.35 -7.71 6.36
C VAL A 347 21.00 -9.09 6.50
N GLY A 348 22.16 -9.18 7.15
CA GLY A 348 22.82 -10.46 7.45
C GLY A 348 21.95 -11.39 8.29
N LYS A 349 21.22 -10.84 9.27
CA LYS A 349 20.27 -11.59 10.09
C LYS A 349 19.09 -12.12 9.26
N ILE A 350 18.52 -11.31 8.36
CA ILE A 350 17.45 -11.75 7.45
C ILE A 350 17.93 -12.90 6.57
N ILE A 351 19.10 -12.78 5.94
CA ILE A 351 19.69 -13.83 5.09
C ILE A 351 19.90 -15.12 5.90
N SER A 352 20.42 -15.01 7.12
CA SER A 352 20.63 -16.15 8.02
C SER A 352 19.33 -16.85 8.40
N ILE A 353 18.27 -16.09 8.72
CA ILE A 353 16.95 -16.65 9.07
C ILE A 353 16.29 -17.30 7.85
N ASN A 354 16.34 -16.65 6.69
CA ASN A 354 15.82 -17.20 5.43
C ASN A 354 16.51 -18.50 5.01
N GLY A 355 17.81 -18.65 5.34
CA GLY A 355 18.58 -19.86 5.07
C GLY A 355 18.22 -21.07 5.92
N ARG A 356 17.29 -20.93 6.90
CA ARG A 356 16.78 -22.06 7.68
C ARG A 356 15.75 -22.82 6.83
N ASP A 357 15.88 -24.13 6.69
CA ASP A 357 14.87 -24.98 6.03
C ASP A 357 13.72 -25.26 7.01
N ASP A 358 12.98 -24.21 7.37
CA ASP A 358 11.88 -24.23 8.32
C ASP A 358 10.63 -23.56 7.71
N LYS A 359 9.46 -24.16 7.94
CA LYS A 359 8.16 -23.58 7.54
C LYS A 359 7.80 -22.32 8.34
N ASP A 360 8.40 -22.14 9.51
CA ASP A 360 8.15 -21.05 10.45
C ASP A 360 9.20 -19.94 10.39
N VAL A 361 9.98 -19.86 9.30
CA VAL A 361 10.93 -18.76 9.01
C VAL A 361 10.32 -17.38 9.23
N TRP A 362 9.07 -17.18 8.82
CA TRP A 362 8.34 -15.92 8.99
C TRP A 362 8.22 -15.51 10.46
N LYS A 363 8.09 -16.45 11.41
CA LYS A 363 8.04 -16.15 12.86
C LYS A 363 9.37 -15.62 13.34
N GLY A 364 10.48 -16.22 12.89
CA GLY A 364 11.82 -15.74 13.16
C GLY A 364 12.02 -14.31 12.63
N LEU A 365 11.58 -14.03 11.41
CA LEU A 365 11.62 -12.66 10.85
C LEU A 365 10.77 -11.68 11.67
N MET A 366 9.56 -12.07 12.08
CA MET A 366 8.70 -11.23 12.92
C MET A 366 9.33 -10.94 14.29
N MET A 367 9.87 -11.95 14.96
CA MET A 367 10.43 -11.84 16.31
C MET A 367 11.79 -11.14 16.31
N ASP A 368 12.70 -11.64 15.48
CA ASP A 368 14.12 -11.33 15.57
C ASP A 368 14.53 -10.14 14.70
N VAL A 369 13.76 -9.81 13.66
CA VAL A 369 14.07 -8.72 12.72
C VAL A 369 13.11 -7.55 12.92
N LEU A 370 11.80 -7.78 12.79
CA LEU A 370 10.81 -6.70 12.87
C LEU A 370 10.46 -6.31 14.32
N GLY A 371 10.72 -7.20 15.28
CA GLY A 371 10.34 -6.99 16.67
C GLY A 371 8.84 -7.05 16.94
N LEU A 372 8.10 -7.70 16.02
CA LEU A 372 6.65 -7.87 16.07
C LEU A 372 6.27 -9.28 16.54
N GLY A 373 7.11 -9.92 17.36
CA GLY A 373 6.84 -11.26 17.91
C GLY A 373 5.51 -11.38 18.64
N HIS A 374 5.06 -10.29 19.28
CA HIS A 374 3.77 -10.20 19.96
C HIS A 374 2.55 -10.27 19.02
N ARG A 375 2.77 -10.16 17.69
CA ARG A 375 1.74 -10.28 16.64
C ARG A 375 1.63 -11.69 16.03
N VAL A 376 2.56 -12.59 16.36
CA VAL A 376 2.60 -13.94 15.79
C VAL A 376 1.29 -14.70 16.01
N PRO A 377 0.65 -14.70 17.20
CA PRO A 377 -0.61 -15.42 17.40
C PRO A 377 -1.75 -14.94 16.50
N GLN A 378 -1.87 -13.62 16.29
CA GLN A 378 -2.88 -13.04 15.40
C GLN A 378 -2.65 -13.45 13.95
N TRP A 379 -1.39 -13.46 13.50
CA TRP A 379 -1.05 -13.93 12.16
C TRP A 379 -1.31 -15.43 11.99
N GLU A 380 -1.01 -16.27 12.99
CA GLU A 380 -1.34 -17.69 12.93
C GLU A 380 -2.85 -17.91 12.76
N GLU A 381 -3.68 -17.13 13.44
CA GLU A 381 -5.13 -17.22 13.27
C GLU A 381 -5.57 -16.72 11.89
N GLN A 382 -5.01 -15.61 11.41
CA GLN A 382 -5.29 -15.11 10.07
C GLN A 382 -4.91 -16.12 8.97
N LEU A 383 -3.77 -16.80 9.11
CA LEU A 383 -3.35 -17.82 8.16
C LEU A 383 -4.31 -19.02 8.12
N LYS A 384 -4.86 -19.43 9.27
CA LYS A 384 -5.91 -20.48 9.30
C LYS A 384 -7.20 -20.03 8.63
N ARG A 385 -7.54 -18.74 8.66
CA ARG A 385 -8.69 -18.19 7.93
C ARG A 385 -8.47 -18.27 6.42
N PHE A 386 -7.27 -17.93 5.95
CA PHE A 386 -6.91 -18.12 4.53
C PHE A 386 -6.97 -19.59 4.10
N GLU A 387 -6.51 -20.53 4.94
CA GLU A 387 -6.61 -21.97 4.65
C GLU A 387 -8.07 -22.46 4.50
N LYS A 388 -9.03 -21.75 5.11
CA LYS A 388 -10.47 -22.01 4.99
C LYS A 388 -11.13 -21.26 3.83
N GLY A 389 -10.37 -20.49 3.05
CA GLY A 389 -10.91 -19.67 1.95
C GLY A 389 -11.50 -18.33 2.38
N GLU A 390 -11.34 -17.92 3.64
CA GLU A 390 -11.78 -16.60 4.11
C GLU A 390 -10.69 -15.56 3.84
N TYR A 391 -10.69 -14.99 2.64
CA TYR A 391 -9.64 -14.04 2.21
C TYR A 391 -9.93 -12.59 2.58
N VAL A 392 -11.19 -12.14 2.48
CA VAL A 392 -11.61 -10.80 2.90
C VAL A 392 -12.48 -10.91 4.14
N SER A 393 -11.98 -10.36 5.25
CA SER A 393 -12.62 -10.46 6.55
C SER A 393 -13.95 -9.70 6.64
N HIS A 394 -14.90 -10.24 7.39
CA HIS A 394 -16.24 -9.70 7.63
C HIS A 394 -17.21 -9.68 6.44
N LEU A 395 -16.91 -10.40 5.36
CA LEU A 395 -17.89 -10.68 4.32
C LEU A 395 -18.74 -11.91 4.66
N ASP A 396 -19.96 -11.97 4.17
CA ASP A 396 -20.83 -13.15 4.19
C ASP A 396 -20.56 -14.11 3.01
N GLU A 397 -21.35 -15.17 2.90
CA GLU A 397 -21.21 -16.18 1.84
C GLU A 397 -21.48 -15.62 0.44
N GLN A 398 -22.18 -14.48 0.34
CA GLN A 398 -22.41 -13.76 -0.91
C GLN A 398 -21.34 -12.69 -1.17
N LEU A 399 -20.32 -12.59 -0.31
CA LEU A 399 -19.28 -11.55 -0.33
C LEU A 399 -19.82 -10.14 -0.02
N LEU A 400 -20.94 -10.04 0.70
CA LEU A 400 -21.45 -8.76 1.22
C LEU A 400 -20.90 -8.48 2.62
N LEU A 401 -20.58 -7.21 2.89
CA LEU A 401 -20.13 -6.77 4.20
C LEU A 401 -21.19 -7.04 5.26
N LYS A 402 -20.81 -7.79 6.29
CA LYS A 402 -21.66 -8.07 7.45
C LYS A 402 -21.82 -6.81 8.29
N SER A 403 -23.06 -6.37 8.44
CA SER A 403 -23.43 -5.33 9.41
C SER A 403 -23.15 -5.82 10.84
N ILE A 404 -22.78 -4.88 11.73
CA ILE A 404 -22.60 -5.13 13.17
C ILE A 404 -23.93 -5.03 13.90
#